data_AF-A0AAW2L4D7-F1
#
_entry.id   AF-A0AAW2L4D7-F1
#
_cell.length_a   1.000
_cell.length_b   1.000
_cell.length_c   1.000
_cell.angle_alpha   90.00
_cell.angle_beta   90.00
_cell.angle_gamma   90.00
#
_symmetry.space_group_name_H-M   'P 1'
#
loop_
_entity.id
_entity.type
_entity.pdbx_description
1 polymer ?
#
loop_
_entity_poly.entity_id
_entity_poly.type
_entity_poly.pdbx_seq_one_letter_code
_entity_poly.pdbx_strand_id
1 'polypeptide(L)'
;MRHFLWKGNSAVGYPKVAWSDVCRPIEEGGLGIRDILALNKALMSRHLWNVIQSNQSSVWVKWIAHTHLRNKSVWTIDVKGGSWGWRKLLRLRSALLPYIDFKIGDGESFSLWHDPWHCLGALIRRFPSGPNRMTIPLASKLSAVIVDGDWSWPPITDMECIEILHLLPTIHNGNDSILWRGEFNTTVAYDMFRNPGPIVGWYPLLLGPCKIPRYSFVLWLAILAKLSTMDKLCLSLRRGMCVVRPGGGDT
;
A
#
# COMPACT_ATOMS: atom_id res chain seq x y z
N MET A 1 -4.91 -20.47 25.85
CA MET A 1 -4.75 -20.10 24.43
C MET A 1 -4.69 -18.59 24.17
N ARG A 2 -5.48 -17.74 24.86
CA ARG A 2 -5.51 -16.28 24.61
C ARG A 2 -4.15 -15.57 24.77
N HIS A 3 -3.33 -15.94 25.75
CA HIS A 3 -1.99 -15.38 25.95
C HIS A 3 -0.91 -15.92 24.98
N PHE A 4 -1.26 -16.85 24.09
CA PHE A 4 -0.31 -17.61 23.27
C PHE A 4 -0.22 -17.12 21.81
N LEU A 5 -1.34 -16.61 21.28
CA LEU A 5 -1.47 -16.15 19.89
C LEU A 5 -1.18 -14.66 19.74
N TRP A 6 -1.50 -13.84 20.75
CA TRP A 6 -1.25 -12.41 20.75
C TRP A 6 -0.93 -11.94 22.16
N LYS A 7 -0.09 -10.91 22.26
CA LYS A 7 0.30 -10.27 23.50
C LYS A 7 -0.28 -8.86 23.50
N GLY A 8 -1.11 -8.53 24.49
CA GLY A 8 -1.45 -7.13 24.79
C GLY A 8 -0.29 -6.43 25.48
N ASN A 9 -0.33 -5.10 25.60
CA ASN A 9 0.75 -4.29 26.18
C ASN A 9 1.15 -4.66 27.63
N SER A 10 0.37 -5.46 28.35
CA SER A 10 0.48 -5.63 29.81
C SER A 10 0.92 -7.02 30.29
N ALA A 11 1.40 -7.93 29.44
CA ALA A 11 1.83 -9.27 29.86
C ALA A 11 3.36 -9.47 29.86
N VAL A 12 3.90 -10.37 30.69
CA VAL A 12 5.31 -10.82 30.66
C VAL A 12 5.40 -12.06 29.75
N GLY A 13 6.38 -12.15 28.85
CA GLY A 13 6.59 -13.28 27.91
C GLY A 13 6.69 -12.89 26.42
N TYR A 14 7.22 -13.78 25.57
CA TYR A 14 7.41 -13.57 24.12
C TYR A 14 6.43 -14.44 23.30
N PRO A 15 5.69 -13.89 22.30
CA PRO A 15 4.80 -14.70 21.46
C PRO A 15 5.59 -15.72 20.64
N LYS A 16 5.09 -16.95 20.53
CA LYS A 16 5.85 -18.05 19.91
C LYS A 16 6.01 -17.91 18.39
N VAL A 17 5.05 -17.26 17.74
CA VAL A 17 5.00 -17.00 16.30
C VAL A 17 4.62 -15.53 16.10
N ALA A 18 5.19 -14.88 15.10
CA ALA A 18 4.85 -13.50 14.79
C ALA A 18 3.42 -13.40 14.23
N TRP A 19 2.72 -12.30 14.53
CA TRP A 19 1.35 -12.09 14.04
C TRP A 19 1.27 -12.09 12.50
N SER A 20 2.30 -11.55 11.84
CA SER A 20 2.43 -11.56 10.39
C SER A 20 2.49 -12.97 9.80
N ASP A 21 2.99 -13.96 10.52
CA ASP A 21 3.04 -15.36 10.08
C ASP A 21 1.71 -16.07 10.38
N VAL A 22 1.08 -15.75 11.52
CA VAL A 22 -0.26 -16.24 11.87
C VAL A 22 -1.29 -15.84 10.81
N CYS A 23 -1.21 -14.60 10.32
CA CYS A 23 -2.17 -14.05 9.36
C CYS A 23 -2.00 -14.52 7.91
N ARG A 24 -0.93 -15.24 7.60
CA ARG A 24 -0.76 -15.83 6.27
C ARG A 24 -1.87 -16.84 5.97
N PRO A 25 -2.26 -17.02 4.69
CA PRO A 25 -3.06 -18.17 4.27
C PRO A 25 -2.49 -19.49 4.78
N ILE A 26 -3.34 -20.50 4.94
CA ILE A 26 -2.91 -21.82 5.42
C ILE A 26 -1.92 -22.44 4.42
N GLU A 27 -2.16 -22.20 3.13
CA GLU A 27 -1.33 -22.58 1.99
C GLU A 27 0.08 -21.99 2.09
N GLU A 28 0.23 -20.81 2.69
CA GLU A 28 1.50 -20.11 2.93
C GLU A 28 2.07 -20.36 4.34
N GLY A 29 1.53 -21.37 5.03
CA GLY A 29 2.00 -21.81 6.34
C GLY A 29 1.51 -20.99 7.54
N GLY A 30 0.51 -20.13 7.35
CA GLY A 30 -0.17 -19.43 8.44
C GLY A 30 -1.41 -20.18 8.96
N LEU A 31 -2.27 -19.45 9.66
CA LEU A 31 -3.56 -19.95 10.17
C LEU A 31 -4.77 -19.40 9.39
N GLY A 32 -4.55 -18.58 8.35
CA GLY A 32 -5.60 -17.98 7.53
C GLY A 32 -6.40 -16.88 8.24
N ILE A 33 -5.92 -16.37 9.38
CA ILE A 33 -6.58 -15.27 10.09
C ILE A 33 -6.32 -13.97 9.33
N ARG A 34 -7.36 -13.18 9.03
CA ARG A 34 -7.16 -11.91 8.32
C ARG A 34 -6.36 -10.92 9.14
N ASP A 35 -5.33 -10.33 8.52
CA ASP A 35 -4.61 -9.19 9.09
C ASP A 35 -5.51 -7.95 9.04
N ILE A 36 -5.93 -7.49 10.21
CA ILE A 36 -6.81 -6.32 10.37
C ILE A 36 -6.16 -5.05 9.81
N LEU A 37 -4.83 -4.92 9.90
CA LEU A 37 -4.13 -3.75 9.39
C LEU A 37 -4.13 -3.75 7.85
N ALA A 38 -3.85 -4.88 7.23
CA ALA A 38 -3.93 -5.05 5.78
C ALA A 38 -5.37 -4.85 5.27
N LEU A 39 -6.36 -5.44 5.97
CA LEU A 39 -7.78 -5.28 5.64
C LEU A 39 -8.23 -3.82 5.73
N ASN A 40 -7.81 -3.09 6.76
CA ASN A 40 -8.10 -1.67 6.88
C ASN A 40 -7.51 -0.88 5.69
N LYS A 41 -6.25 -1.14 5.31
CA LYS A 41 -5.65 -0.50 4.12
C LYS A 41 -6.41 -0.84 2.84
N ALA A 42 -6.85 -2.09 2.67
CA ALA A 42 -7.64 -2.52 1.52
C ALA A 42 -8.99 -1.78 1.45
N LEU A 43 -9.73 -1.69 2.56
CA LEU A 43 -10.99 -0.94 2.61
C LEU A 43 -10.77 0.55 2.36
N MET A 44 -9.72 1.14 2.95
CA MET A 44 -9.35 2.53 2.70
C MET A 44 -8.97 2.77 1.24
N SER A 45 -8.32 1.82 0.57
CA SER A 45 -7.99 1.95 -0.85
C SER A 45 -9.24 1.98 -1.74
N ARG A 46 -10.32 1.27 -1.39
CA ARG A 46 -11.62 1.39 -2.09
C ARG A 46 -12.17 2.81 -2.01
N HIS A 47 -12.11 3.41 -0.83
CA HIS A 47 -12.53 4.80 -0.65
C HIS A 47 -11.66 5.77 -1.43
N LEU A 48 -10.33 5.59 -1.38
CA LEU A 48 -9.40 6.42 -2.15
C LEU A 48 -9.65 6.28 -3.66
N TRP A 49 -9.89 5.05 -4.14
CA TRP A 49 -10.21 4.79 -5.53
C TRP A 49 -11.47 5.53 -6.00
N ASN A 50 -12.53 5.52 -5.17
CA ASN A 50 -13.75 6.28 -5.48
C ASN A 50 -13.49 7.80 -5.56
N VAL A 51 -12.56 8.32 -4.76
CA VAL A 51 -12.13 9.73 -4.83
C VAL A 51 -11.32 9.98 -6.10
N ILE A 52 -10.42 9.08 -6.49
CA ILE A 52 -9.59 9.20 -7.70
C ILE A 52 -10.47 9.19 -8.97
N GLN A 53 -11.41 8.25 -9.07
CA GLN A 53 -12.38 8.24 -10.17
C GLN A 53 -13.35 9.43 -10.17
N SER A 54 -13.31 10.28 -9.13
CA SER A 54 -14.25 11.38 -8.94
C SER A 54 -15.70 10.90 -9.03
N ASN A 55 -16.00 9.72 -8.46
CA ASN A 55 -17.31 9.11 -8.60
C ASN A 55 -18.38 9.93 -7.87
N GLN A 56 -19.07 10.77 -8.64
CA GLN A 56 -20.09 11.71 -8.17
C GLN A 56 -21.39 11.02 -7.71
N SER A 57 -21.48 9.69 -7.72
CA SER A 57 -22.63 9.00 -7.10
C SER A 57 -22.56 9.02 -5.58
N SER A 58 -21.35 9.11 -5.00
CA SER A 58 -21.16 9.07 -3.55
C SER A 58 -21.18 10.48 -2.96
N VAL A 59 -22.14 10.73 -2.05
CA VAL A 59 -22.20 11.99 -1.27
C VAL A 59 -20.89 12.24 -0.51
N TRP A 60 -20.27 11.17 0.01
CA TRP A 60 -18.99 11.27 0.70
C TRP A 60 -17.86 11.74 -0.23
N VAL A 61 -17.80 11.24 -1.48
CA VAL A 61 -16.81 11.70 -2.46
C VAL A 61 -17.02 13.18 -2.80
N LYS A 62 -18.28 13.63 -3.00
CA LYS A 62 -18.60 15.05 -3.21
C LYS A 62 -18.12 15.92 -2.04
N TRP A 63 -18.40 15.48 -0.82
CA TRP A 63 -17.99 16.19 0.39
C TRP A 63 -16.46 16.27 0.50
N ILE A 64 -15.73 15.18 0.25
CA ILE A 64 -14.26 15.15 0.22
C ILE A 64 -13.72 16.11 -0.86
N ALA A 65 -14.29 16.08 -2.06
CA ALA A 65 -13.87 16.93 -3.16
C ALA A 65 -14.01 18.42 -2.80
N HIS A 66 -15.14 18.81 -2.21
CA HIS A 66 -15.38 20.19 -1.82
C HIS A 66 -14.53 20.62 -0.60
N THR A 67 -14.43 19.78 0.43
CA THR A 67 -13.84 20.20 1.72
C THR A 67 -12.32 20.06 1.74
N HIS A 68 -11.83 18.92 1.27
CA HIS A 68 -10.43 18.53 1.38
C HIS A 68 -9.63 18.82 0.10
N LEU A 69 -10.18 18.48 -1.08
CA LEU A 69 -9.45 18.66 -2.35
C LEU A 69 -9.49 20.11 -2.84
N ARG A 70 -10.65 20.79 -2.78
CA ARG A 70 -10.80 22.20 -3.20
C ARG A 70 -10.22 22.46 -4.61
N ASN A 71 -10.60 21.64 -5.58
CA ASN A 71 -10.11 21.65 -6.96
C ASN A 71 -8.60 21.35 -7.13
N LYS A 72 -7.93 20.83 -6.09
CA LYS A 72 -6.56 20.33 -6.21
C LYS A 72 -6.57 18.83 -6.51
N SER A 73 -5.53 18.38 -7.21
CA SER A 73 -5.34 16.95 -7.46
C SER A 73 -5.05 16.19 -6.16
N VAL A 74 -5.67 15.01 -6.03
CA VAL A 74 -5.40 14.01 -4.97
C VAL A 74 -3.91 13.62 -4.95
N TRP A 75 -3.26 13.69 -6.11
CA TRP A 75 -1.90 13.23 -6.29
C TRP A 75 -0.87 14.19 -5.72
N THR A 76 -1.12 15.50 -5.71
CA THR A 76 -0.14 16.52 -5.29
C THR A 76 -0.49 17.22 -4.00
N ILE A 77 -1.72 17.10 -3.49
CA ILE A 77 -2.10 17.70 -2.21
C ILE A 77 -1.18 17.23 -1.06
N ASP A 78 -0.86 18.15 -0.14
CA ASP A 78 -0.01 17.86 1.01
C ASP A 78 -0.73 16.94 2.02
N VAL A 79 0.04 16.00 2.56
CA VAL A 79 -0.39 15.04 3.58
C VAL A 79 -0.40 15.66 4.98
N LYS A 80 0.20 16.84 5.19
CA LYS A 80 0.24 17.47 6.52
C LYS A 80 -1.11 18.05 6.96
N GLY A 81 -1.98 18.43 6.02
CA GLY A 81 -3.30 19.01 6.32
C GLY A 81 -4.39 17.97 6.62
N GLY A 82 -5.41 18.39 7.37
CA GLY A 82 -6.66 17.65 7.57
C GLY A 82 -6.65 16.61 8.70
N SER A 83 -7.73 15.83 8.76
CA SER A 83 -7.96 14.83 9.82
C SER A 83 -6.95 13.68 9.74
N TRP A 84 -6.74 12.97 10.86
CA TRP A 84 -5.87 11.78 10.87
C TRP A 84 -6.27 10.74 9.80
N GLY A 85 -7.57 10.53 9.62
CA GLY A 85 -8.11 9.61 8.60
C GLY A 85 -7.76 10.06 7.18
N TRP A 86 -7.92 11.35 6.87
CA TRP A 86 -7.55 11.93 5.58
C TRP A 86 -6.07 11.75 5.26
N ARG A 87 -5.19 12.05 6.23
CA ARG A 87 -3.74 11.87 6.06
C ARG A 87 -3.38 10.41 5.81
N LYS A 88 -4.02 9.48 6.53
CA LYS A 88 -3.82 8.04 6.33
C LYS A 88 -4.33 7.58 4.97
N LEU A 89 -5.45 8.13 4.49
CA LEU A 89 -5.98 7.88 3.16
C LEU A 89 -5.00 8.35 2.07
N LEU A 90 -4.53 9.60 2.15
CA LEU A 90 -3.58 10.16 1.18
C LEU A 90 -2.27 9.39 1.08
N ARG A 91 -1.80 8.80 2.18
CA ARG A 91 -0.58 7.96 2.17
C ARG A 91 -0.72 6.69 1.32
N LEU A 92 -1.94 6.24 1.02
CA LEU A 92 -2.15 5.07 0.17
C LEU A 92 -1.96 5.37 -1.33
N ARG A 93 -1.96 6.65 -1.75
CA ARG A 93 -1.87 7.01 -3.17
C ARG A 93 -0.67 6.40 -3.89
N SER A 94 0.51 6.40 -3.25
CA SER A 94 1.73 5.85 -3.83
C SER A 94 1.68 4.33 -3.98
N ALA A 95 0.96 3.64 -3.09
CA ALA A 95 0.77 2.19 -3.18
C ALA A 95 -0.22 1.79 -4.28
N LEU A 96 -1.21 2.64 -4.58
CA LEU A 96 -2.21 2.38 -5.63
C LEU A 96 -1.74 2.80 -7.02
N LEU A 97 -0.88 3.82 -7.13
CA LEU A 97 -0.44 4.37 -8.42
C LEU A 97 0.02 3.32 -9.44
N PRO A 98 0.81 2.27 -9.08
CA PRO A 98 1.24 1.25 -10.04
C PRO A 98 0.11 0.40 -10.64
N TYR A 99 -1.08 0.43 -10.06
CA TYR A 99 -2.26 -0.33 -10.46
C TYR A 99 -3.30 0.54 -11.19
N ILE A 100 -2.97 1.81 -11.42
CA ILE A 100 -3.88 2.78 -12.01
C ILE A 100 -3.28 3.23 -13.35
N ASP A 101 -4.07 3.12 -14.40
CA ASP A 101 -3.74 3.60 -15.73
C ASP A 101 -4.55 4.86 -16.06
N PHE A 102 -3.86 5.85 -16.62
CA PHE A 102 -4.46 7.08 -17.09
C PHE A 102 -4.61 6.99 -18.60
N LYS A 103 -5.85 6.91 -19.06
CA LYS A 103 -6.18 6.93 -20.49
C LYS A 103 -6.48 8.37 -20.89
N ILE A 104 -5.58 8.94 -21.68
CA ILE A 104 -5.65 10.32 -22.14
C ILE A 104 -6.59 10.40 -23.34
N GLY A 105 -7.53 11.33 -23.28
CA GLY A 105 -8.48 11.65 -24.34
C GLY A 105 -8.34 13.10 -24.76
N ASP A 106 -9.38 13.90 -24.46
CA ASP A 106 -9.45 15.34 -24.69
C ASP A 106 -8.54 16.19 -23.78
N GLY A 107 -8.03 15.63 -22.68
CA GLY A 107 -7.14 16.32 -21.74
C GLY A 107 -7.84 17.35 -20.84
N GLU A 108 -9.17 17.43 -20.86
CA GLU A 108 -9.94 18.40 -20.08
C GLU A 108 -10.11 17.96 -18.61
N SER A 109 -10.06 16.67 -18.34
CA SER A 109 -10.23 16.16 -16.98
C SER A 109 -8.93 16.27 -16.18
N PHE A 110 -7.80 15.97 -16.82
CA PHE A 110 -6.51 15.91 -16.15
C PHE A 110 -5.81 17.27 -16.04
N SER A 111 -5.16 17.49 -14.89
CA SER A 111 -4.20 18.57 -14.72
C SER A 111 -2.86 18.19 -15.32
N LEU A 112 -2.31 19.07 -16.17
CA LEU A 112 -1.03 18.87 -16.83
C LEU A 112 0.09 18.58 -15.81
N TRP A 113 0.14 19.39 -14.75
CA TRP A 113 1.25 19.40 -13.80
C TRP A 113 1.05 18.45 -12.63
N HIS A 114 -0.19 18.21 -12.23
CA HIS A 114 -0.49 17.57 -10.96
C HIS A 114 -0.92 16.11 -11.06
N ASP A 115 -1.52 15.69 -12.16
CA ASP A 115 -1.96 14.31 -12.33
C ASP A 115 -0.84 13.43 -12.93
N PRO A 116 -0.67 12.18 -12.50
CA PRO A 116 0.41 11.30 -12.94
C PRO A 116 0.03 10.56 -14.23
N TRP A 117 -0.38 11.30 -15.25
CA TRP A 117 -0.71 10.76 -16.58
C TRP A 117 0.55 10.36 -17.38
N HIS A 118 1.72 10.88 -17.00
CA HIS A 118 3.01 10.57 -17.61
C HIS A 118 3.76 9.50 -16.80
N CYS A 119 4.65 8.72 -17.43
CA CYS A 119 5.45 7.69 -16.74
C CYS A 119 6.40 8.26 -15.67
N LEU A 120 6.71 9.56 -15.75
CA LEU A 120 7.48 10.30 -14.74
C LEU A 120 6.65 10.67 -13.50
N GLY A 121 5.37 10.29 -13.47
CA GLY A 121 4.41 10.69 -12.45
C GLY A 121 3.91 12.12 -12.64
N ALA A 122 3.51 12.77 -11.54
CA ALA A 122 3.06 14.15 -11.58
C ALA A 122 4.23 15.08 -11.93
N LEU A 123 4.18 15.74 -13.09
CA LEU A 123 5.28 16.53 -13.63
C LEU A 123 5.81 17.59 -12.66
N ILE A 124 4.94 18.21 -11.86
CA ILE A 124 5.37 19.22 -10.87
C ILE A 124 6.33 18.69 -9.80
N ARG A 125 6.30 17.39 -9.52
CA ARG A 125 7.22 16.77 -8.54
C ARG A 125 8.61 16.58 -9.11
N ARG A 126 8.69 16.26 -10.41
CA ARG A 126 9.94 16.01 -11.12
C ARG A 126 10.56 17.32 -11.62
N PHE A 127 9.73 18.26 -12.05
CA PHE A 127 10.09 19.56 -12.61
C PHE A 127 9.36 20.69 -11.87
N PRO A 128 9.76 21.03 -10.63
CA PRO A 128 9.07 22.07 -9.84
C PRO A 128 9.04 23.44 -10.51
N SER A 129 10.06 23.76 -11.33
CA SER A 129 10.15 25.01 -12.10
C SER A 129 9.55 24.91 -13.51
N GLY A 130 9.06 23.74 -13.90
CA GLY A 130 8.49 23.47 -15.23
C GLY A 130 7.45 24.49 -15.70
N PRO A 131 6.43 24.84 -14.87
CA PRO A 131 5.41 25.82 -15.25
C PRO A 131 6.00 27.17 -15.70
N ASN A 132 7.00 27.67 -14.97
CA ASN A 132 7.64 28.95 -15.27
C ASN A 132 8.55 28.84 -16.50
N ARG A 133 9.30 27.74 -16.62
CA ARG A 133 10.26 27.53 -17.73
C ARG A 133 9.57 27.30 -19.07
N MET A 134 8.42 26.61 -19.08
CA MET A 134 7.64 26.37 -20.29
C MET A 134 6.57 27.43 -20.55
N THR A 135 6.43 28.41 -19.67
CA THR A 135 5.37 29.43 -19.72
C THR A 135 3.95 28.86 -19.77
N ILE A 136 3.73 27.68 -19.19
CA ILE A 136 2.40 27.05 -19.06
C ILE A 136 1.95 27.19 -17.60
N PRO A 137 0.80 27.85 -17.32
CA PRO A 137 0.31 28.04 -15.96
C PRO A 137 0.21 26.74 -15.15
N LEU A 138 0.47 26.81 -13.85
CA LEU A 138 0.39 25.65 -12.94
C LEU A 138 -1.02 25.01 -12.91
N ALA A 139 -2.06 25.84 -13.10
CA ALA A 139 -3.45 25.41 -13.11
C ALA A 139 -3.90 24.83 -14.47
N SER A 140 -3.03 24.78 -15.48
CA SER A 140 -3.39 24.31 -16.81
C SER A 140 -3.84 22.85 -16.83
N LYS A 141 -4.84 22.61 -17.66
CA LYS A 141 -5.32 21.27 -18.04
C LYS A 141 -4.38 20.64 -19.06
N LEU A 142 -4.47 19.32 -19.21
CA LEU A 142 -3.69 18.57 -20.18
C LEU A 142 -4.03 18.96 -21.62
N SER A 143 -5.28 19.41 -21.86
CA SER A 143 -5.73 19.96 -23.14
C SER A 143 -4.90 21.15 -23.64
N ALA A 144 -4.19 21.87 -22.75
CA ALA A 144 -3.33 22.98 -23.14
C ALA A 144 -2.13 22.57 -24.04
N VAL A 145 -1.79 21.28 -24.08
CA VAL A 145 -0.71 20.73 -24.91
C VAL A 145 -1.21 19.66 -25.88
N ILE A 146 -2.53 19.59 -26.12
CA ILE A 146 -3.16 18.67 -27.06
C ILE A 146 -3.93 19.50 -28.09
N VAL A 147 -3.58 19.34 -29.37
CA VAL A 147 -4.26 20.02 -30.49
C VAL A 147 -4.56 18.98 -31.55
N ASP A 148 -5.82 18.88 -31.97
CA ASP A 148 -6.30 17.94 -33.00
C ASP A 148 -5.92 16.46 -32.76
N GLY A 149 -5.78 16.07 -31.48
CA GLY A 149 -5.44 14.69 -31.09
C GLY A 149 -3.93 14.41 -31.04
N ASP A 150 -3.09 15.42 -31.27
CA ASP A 150 -1.64 15.33 -31.22
C ASP A 150 -1.04 16.22 -30.13
N TRP A 151 0.17 15.84 -29.68
CA TRP A 151 0.92 16.59 -28.69
C TRP A 151 1.51 17.88 -29.30
N SER A 152 1.08 19.02 -28.80
CA SER A 152 1.54 20.35 -29.22
C SER A 152 2.15 21.10 -28.03
N TRP A 153 3.41 20.78 -27.71
CA TRP A 153 4.15 21.46 -26.64
C TRP A 153 4.78 22.77 -27.15
N PRO A 154 4.84 23.82 -26.30
CA PRO A 154 5.64 24.99 -26.62
C PRO A 154 7.13 24.59 -26.73
N PRO A 155 7.96 25.39 -27.42
CA PRO A 155 9.38 25.12 -27.54
C PRO A 155 10.04 24.96 -26.17
N ILE A 156 10.43 23.73 -25.82
CA ILE A 156 11.08 23.42 -24.55
C ILE A 156 12.57 23.74 -24.70
N THR A 157 12.99 24.87 -24.14
CA THR A 157 14.40 25.31 -24.15
C THR A 157 15.22 24.69 -23.03
N ASP A 158 14.56 24.16 -22.00
CA ASP A 158 15.19 23.56 -20.85
C ASP A 158 15.47 22.07 -21.08
N MET A 159 16.76 21.71 -21.12
CA MET A 159 17.23 20.34 -21.33
C MET A 159 16.67 19.35 -20.31
N GLU A 160 16.38 19.77 -19.08
CA GLU A 160 15.77 18.90 -18.07
C GLU A 160 14.35 18.50 -18.47
N CYS A 161 13.61 19.44 -19.06
CA CYS A 161 12.22 19.26 -19.43
C CYS A 161 12.02 18.50 -20.75
N ILE A 162 13.05 18.40 -21.60
CA ILE A 162 13.01 17.63 -22.85
C ILE A 162 12.69 16.15 -22.60
N GLU A 163 13.03 15.61 -21.42
CA GLU A 163 12.70 14.24 -21.01
C GLU A 163 11.19 13.93 -21.14
N ILE A 164 10.32 14.93 -20.96
CA ILE A 164 8.86 14.79 -21.11
C ILE A 164 8.49 14.37 -22.53
N LEU A 165 9.15 14.93 -23.55
CA LEU A 165 8.81 14.68 -24.95
C LEU A 165 9.20 13.28 -25.42
N HIS A 166 10.22 12.67 -24.82
CA HIS A 166 10.72 11.35 -25.23
C HIS A 166 9.79 10.19 -24.85
N LEU A 167 8.90 10.38 -23.88
CA LEU A 167 8.09 9.31 -23.30
C LEU A 167 6.59 9.65 -23.30
N LEU A 168 6.16 10.45 -24.26
CA LEU A 168 4.76 10.85 -24.39
C LEU A 168 3.86 9.64 -24.65
N PRO A 169 2.82 9.43 -23.83
CA PRO A 169 1.84 8.37 -24.04
C PRO A 169 0.97 8.65 -25.26
N THR A 170 0.34 7.61 -25.80
CA THR A 170 -0.61 7.72 -26.90
C THR A 170 -1.89 8.43 -26.44
N ILE A 171 -2.37 9.39 -27.24
CA ILE A 171 -3.67 10.03 -27.05
C ILE A 171 -4.74 9.14 -27.69
N HIS A 172 -5.86 8.94 -26.99
CA HIS A 172 -6.98 8.16 -27.47
C HIS A 172 -8.16 9.06 -27.84
N ASN A 173 -9.06 8.56 -28.69
CA ASN A 173 -10.30 9.27 -28.98
C ASN A 173 -11.27 9.22 -27.79
N GLY A 174 -11.98 10.32 -27.56
CA GLY A 174 -13.01 10.46 -26.51
C GLY A 174 -12.50 11.19 -25.27
N ASN A 175 -13.18 10.99 -24.15
CA ASN A 175 -12.88 11.69 -22.91
C ASN A 175 -11.78 10.98 -22.11
N ASP A 176 -11.03 11.77 -21.35
CA ASP A 176 -10.12 11.29 -20.32
C ASP A 176 -10.79 10.26 -19.39
N SER A 177 -10.07 9.19 -19.04
CA SER A 177 -10.56 8.19 -18.07
C SER A 177 -9.44 7.56 -17.26
N ILE A 178 -9.77 7.16 -16.04
CA ILE A 178 -8.83 6.50 -15.12
C ILE A 178 -9.30 5.06 -14.93
N LEU A 179 -8.43 4.11 -15.27
CA LEU A 179 -8.71 2.69 -15.23
C LEU A 179 -7.88 2.03 -14.13
N TRP A 180 -8.48 1.03 -13.48
CA TRP A 180 -7.71 0.11 -12.65
C TRP A 180 -7.15 -0.99 -13.55
N ARG A 181 -5.92 -1.45 -13.30
CA ARG A 181 -5.35 -2.61 -14.00
C ARG A 181 -6.10 -3.86 -13.59
N GLY A 182 -7.04 -4.29 -14.44
CA GLY A 182 -8.03 -5.33 -14.14
C GLY A 182 -9.23 -4.76 -13.39
N GLU A 183 -9.78 -5.51 -12.44
CA GLU A 183 -10.92 -5.05 -11.63
C GLU A 183 -10.51 -4.76 -10.19
N PHE A 184 -10.94 -3.60 -9.67
CA PHE A 184 -10.76 -3.33 -8.25
C PHE A 184 -11.72 -4.19 -7.43
N ASN A 185 -11.16 -5.08 -6.59
CA ASN A 185 -11.87 -5.75 -5.51
C ASN A 185 -11.10 -5.60 -4.19
N THR A 186 -11.83 -5.53 -3.08
CA THR A 186 -11.26 -5.50 -1.73
C THR A 186 -10.38 -6.71 -1.43
N THR A 187 -10.64 -7.87 -2.03
CA THR A 187 -9.78 -9.06 -1.92
C THR A 187 -8.42 -8.84 -2.58
N VAL A 188 -8.41 -8.36 -3.83
CA VAL A 188 -7.18 -8.01 -4.56
C VAL A 188 -6.40 -6.94 -3.79
N ALA A 189 -7.10 -5.91 -3.29
CA ALA A 189 -6.47 -4.88 -2.48
C ALA A 189 -5.91 -5.42 -1.16
N TYR A 190 -6.55 -6.43 -0.55
CA TYR A 190 -6.02 -7.09 0.65
C TYR A 190 -4.71 -7.83 0.35
N ASP A 191 -4.66 -8.55 -0.77
CA ASP A 191 -3.46 -9.26 -1.21
C ASP A 191 -2.29 -8.31 -1.50
N MET A 192 -2.56 -7.08 -1.95
CA MET A 192 -1.54 -6.05 -2.12
C MET A 192 -0.89 -5.59 -0.80
N PHE A 193 -1.62 -5.64 0.32
CA PHE A 193 -1.16 -5.09 1.60
C PHE A 193 -0.75 -6.14 2.63
N ARG A 194 -1.14 -7.40 2.45
CA ARG A 194 -0.77 -8.48 3.35
C ARG A 194 0.70 -8.83 3.22
N ASN A 195 1.25 -9.47 4.25
CA ASN A 195 2.59 -10.03 4.20
C ASN A 195 2.55 -11.39 3.47
N PRO A 196 3.11 -11.52 2.26
CA PRO A 196 3.13 -12.80 1.56
C PRO A 196 4.08 -13.80 2.23
N GLY A 197 3.84 -15.09 2.01
CA GLY A 197 4.73 -16.19 2.35
C GLY A 197 4.84 -17.20 1.20
N PRO A 198 5.86 -18.06 1.23
CA PRO A 198 5.98 -19.14 0.26
C PRO A 198 4.87 -20.17 0.48
N ILE A 199 4.38 -20.80 -0.59
CA ILE A 199 3.47 -21.94 -0.48
C ILE A 199 4.24 -23.12 0.14
N VAL A 200 3.66 -23.77 1.15
CA VAL A 200 4.33 -24.83 1.92
C VAL A 200 3.73 -26.20 1.64
N GLY A 201 4.54 -27.20 1.29
CA GLY A 201 4.01 -28.54 0.93
C GLY A 201 3.25 -29.29 2.05
N TRP A 202 3.37 -28.84 3.30
CA TRP A 202 2.71 -29.45 4.46
C TRP A 202 1.34 -28.85 4.79
N TYR A 203 0.89 -27.79 4.11
CA TYR A 203 -0.42 -27.18 4.39
C TYR A 203 -1.61 -28.16 4.33
N PRO A 204 -1.62 -29.21 3.46
CA PRO A 204 -2.72 -30.18 3.43
C PRO A 204 -2.89 -30.94 4.74
N LEU A 205 -1.80 -31.12 5.52
CA LEU A 205 -1.84 -31.78 6.82
C LEU A 205 -2.69 -31.00 7.84
N LEU A 206 -2.80 -29.68 7.69
CA LEU A 206 -3.64 -28.84 8.54
C LEU A 206 -5.12 -28.85 8.11
N LEU A 207 -5.39 -29.13 6.84
CA LEU A 207 -6.72 -29.11 6.21
C LEU A 207 -7.37 -30.49 6.08
N GLY A 208 -6.73 -31.55 6.59
CA GLY A 208 -7.17 -32.94 6.47
C GLY A 208 -8.61 -33.21 6.97
N PRO A 209 -9.15 -34.41 6.67
CA PRO A 209 -10.57 -34.74 6.81
C PRO A 209 -11.13 -34.60 8.23
N CYS A 210 -10.31 -34.77 9.27
CA CYS A 210 -10.71 -34.55 10.67
C CYS A 210 -10.24 -33.17 11.17
N LYS A 211 -11.03 -32.13 10.89
CA LYS A 211 -10.78 -30.74 11.31
C LYS A 211 -11.08 -30.53 12.79
N ILE A 212 -10.17 -30.96 13.68
CA ILE A 212 -10.22 -30.55 15.09
C ILE A 212 -9.25 -29.38 15.28
N PRO A 213 -9.73 -28.13 15.43
CA PRO A 213 -8.88 -26.94 15.42
C PRO A 213 -7.73 -26.99 16.42
N ARG A 214 -7.97 -27.61 17.59
CA ARG A 214 -6.96 -27.77 18.64
C ARG A 214 -5.76 -28.60 18.17
N TYR A 215 -5.98 -29.72 17.48
CA TYR A 215 -4.90 -30.59 17.04
C TYR A 215 -4.17 -30.01 15.84
N SER A 216 -4.89 -29.41 14.87
CA SER A 216 -4.27 -28.69 13.75
C SER A 216 -3.37 -27.54 14.24
N PHE A 217 -3.81 -26.81 15.28
CA PHE A 217 -3.01 -25.74 15.87
C PHE A 217 -1.74 -26.25 16.56
N VAL A 218 -1.82 -27.35 17.31
CA VAL A 218 -0.66 -27.97 17.96
C VAL A 218 0.32 -28.53 16.92
N LEU A 219 -0.19 -29.19 15.88
CA LEU A 219 0.60 -29.69 14.76
C LEU A 219 1.31 -28.55 14.02
N TRP A 220 0.61 -27.46 13.72
CA TRP A 220 1.19 -26.25 13.12
C TRP A 220 2.34 -25.69 13.95
N LEU A 221 2.18 -25.58 15.27
CA LEU A 221 3.27 -25.17 16.16
C LEU A 221 4.43 -26.18 16.20
N ALA A 222 4.16 -27.47 16.07
CA ALA A 222 5.20 -28.51 16.01
C ALA A 222 6.02 -28.39 14.73
N ILE A 223 5.36 -28.23 13.58
CA ILE A 223 5.99 -28.03 12.26
C ILE A 223 6.88 -26.78 12.26
N LEU A 224 6.41 -25.67 12.84
CA LEU A 224 7.20 -24.44 12.97
C LEU A 224 8.31 -24.53 14.03
N ALA A 225 8.50 -25.69 14.66
CA ALA A 225 9.38 -25.89 15.80
C ALA A 225 9.17 -24.82 16.90
N LYS A 226 7.92 -24.45 17.16
CA LYS A 226 7.51 -23.51 18.22
C LYS A 226 6.82 -24.19 19.41
N LEU A 227 6.65 -25.51 19.39
CA LEU A 227 6.31 -26.24 20.62
C LEU A 227 7.46 -26.09 21.63
N SER A 228 7.11 -25.83 22.90
CA SER A 228 8.06 -25.87 24.01
C SER A 228 8.29 -27.33 24.37
N THR A 229 9.24 -27.97 23.70
CA THR A 229 9.76 -29.29 24.06
C THR A 229 10.78 -29.16 25.19
N MET A 230 11.01 -30.22 25.96
CA MET A 230 11.98 -30.21 27.07
C MET A 230 13.36 -29.71 26.62
N ASP A 231 13.81 -30.06 25.41
CA ASP A 231 15.10 -29.61 24.87
C ASP A 231 15.19 -28.09 24.71
N LYS A 232 14.08 -27.43 24.31
CA LYS A 232 14.04 -25.97 24.14
C LYS A 232 13.97 -25.24 25.49
N LEU A 233 13.32 -25.86 26.48
CA LEU A 233 13.33 -25.35 27.85
C LEU A 233 14.74 -25.45 28.45
N CYS A 234 15.43 -26.57 28.28
CA CYS A 234 16.82 -26.75 28.71
C CYS A 234 17.78 -25.73 28.07
N LEU A 235 17.62 -25.44 26.77
CA LEU A 235 18.42 -24.42 26.08
C LEU A 235 18.11 -23.00 26.56
N SER A 236 16.85 -22.68 26.85
CA SER A 236 16.46 -21.37 27.41
C SER A 236 16.97 -21.15 28.83
N LEU A 237 16.98 -22.21 29.65
CA LEU A 237 17.53 -22.18 31.01
C LEU A 237 19.05 -22.01 31.00
N ARG A 238 19.77 -22.64 30.05
CA ARG A 238 21.22 -22.45 29.87
C ARG A 238 21.61 -21.04 29.41
N ARG A 239 20.77 -20.36 28.64
CA ARG A 239 21.01 -18.95 28.25
C ARG A 239 20.69 -17.93 29.36
N GLY A 240 19.98 -18.34 30.41
CA GLY A 240 19.70 -17.53 31.60
C GLY A 240 20.78 -17.56 32.69
N MET A 241 21.82 -18.39 32.54
CA MET A 241 22.99 -18.35 33.41
C MET A 241 23.88 -17.18 33.01
N CYS A 242 23.56 -16.00 33.53
CA CYS A 242 24.58 -14.97 33.74
C CYS A 242 25.76 -15.63 34.45
N VAL A 243 26.94 -15.58 33.83
CA VAL A 243 28.19 -15.90 34.48
C VAL A 243 28.36 -14.90 35.62
N VAL A 244 28.03 -15.33 36.84
CA VAL A 244 28.44 -14.63 38.06
C VAL A 244 29.97 -14.70 38.05
N ARG A 245 30.63 -13.60 37.68
CA ARG A 245 32.04 -13.42 38.03
C ARG A 245 32.12 -13.51 39.55
N PRO A 246 32.94 -14.41 40.13
CA PRO A 246 33.21 -14.34 41.55
C PRO A 246 33.93 -13.01 41.80
N GLY A 247 33.36 -12.18 42.67
CA GLY A 247 34.04 -11.00 43.19
C GLY A 247 35.30 -11.44 43.92
N GLY A 248 36.46 -10.97 43.46
CA GLY A 248 37.67 -10.98 44.25
C GLY A 248 37.53 -9.93 45.34
N GLY A 249 37.55 -10.37 46.60
CA GLY A 249 37.59 -9.51 47.77
C GLY A 249 39.00 -8.96 48.01
N ASP A 250 39.00 -7.68 48.35
CA ASP A 250 39.92 -6.90 49.18
C ASP A 250 41.16 -7.60 49.77
N THR A 251 42.33 -7.03 49.44
CA THR A 251 43.27 -6.43 50.42
C THR A 251 43.92 -5.21 49.78
#